data_AF-A0A3E0Q335-F1
#
_entry.id   AF-A0A3E0Q335-F1
#
_cell.length_a   1.000
_cell.length_b   1.000
_cell.length_c   1.000
_cell.angle_alpha   90.00
_cell.angle_beta   90.00
_cell.angle_gamma   90.00
#
_symmetry.space_group_name_H-M   'P 1'
#
loop_
_entity.id
_entity.type
_entity.pdbx_description
1 polymer ?
#
loop_
_entity_poly.entity_id
_entity_poly.type
_entity_poly.pdbx_seq_one_letter_code
_entity_poly.pdbx_strand_id
1 'polypeptide(L)'
;MNDQECLVGWKSGQEELIMSREKSMLSEDAQAVAEKAKRIYEAELRERLESSDHGRFVCIEPESGDFFLGDSLDRAVNQAIDAHPDRLTHTLRIGHSAALHIGVADR
;
A
#
# COMPACT_ATOMS: atom_id res chain seq x y z
N MET A 1 -19.86 -25.50 -46.71
CA MET A 1 -18.89 -24.48 -47.16
C MET A 1 -18.79 -23.46 -46.04
N ASN A 2 -17.77 -23.57 -45.20
CA ASN A 2 -16.46 -22.90 -45.33
C ASN A 2 -16.62 -21.38 -45.13
N ASP A 3 -16.30 -20.80 -43.97
CA ASP A 3 -14.98 -20.60 -43.31
C ASP A 3 -14.35 -19.27 -43.75
N GLN A 4 -13.66 -18.63 -42.77
CA GLN A 4 -12.47 -17.78 -42.93
C GLN A 4 -12.69 -16.28 -43.32
N GLU A 5 -12.11 -15.21 -42.72
CA GLU A 5 -11.08 -14.92 -41.68
C GLU A 5 -11.19 -13.43 -41.27
N CYS A 6 -11.05 -13.07 -39.99
CA CYS A 6 -9.89 -12.43 -39.32
C CYS A 6 -9.69 -10.91 -39.53
N LEU A 7 -9.14 -10.30 -38.47
CA LEU A 7 -8.33 -9.07 -38.42
C LEU A 7 -9.03 -7.73 -38.10
N VAL A 8 -9.23 -7.48 -36.80
CA VAL A 8 -8.68 -6.27 -36.15
C VAL A 8 -7.99 -6.73 -34.87
N GLY A 9 -6.76 -7.22 -34.94
CA GLY A 9 -5.63 -6.31 -34.95
C GLY A 9 -5.39 -5.78 -33.54
N TRP A 10 -5.06 -6.67 -32.59
CA TRP A 10 -4.38 -6.31 -31.35
C TRP A 10 -3.14 -5.48 -31.72
N LYS A 11 -3.21 -4.16 -31.48
CA LYS A 11 -2.06 -3.27 -31.64
C LYS A 11 -1.09 -3.51 -30.49
N SER A 12 -0.23 -4.50 -30.71
CA SER A 12 1.19 -4.53 -30.39
C SER A 12 1.69 -3.58 -29.28
N GLY A 13 1.82 -4.12 -28.06
CA GLY A 13 3.10 -4.21 -27.34
C GLY A 13 3.74 -2.93 -26.76
N GLN A 14 3.23 -1.73 -27.03
CA GLN A 14 3.75 -0.50 -26.39
C GLN A 14 2.98 -0.11 -25.12
N GLU A 15 1.70 -0.46 -25.01
CA GLU A 15 0.89 -0.17 -23.81
C GLU A 15 1.22 -1.11 -22.66
N GLU A 16 1.46 -2.40 -22.93
CA GLU A 16 1.91 -3.36 -21.91
C GLU A 16 3.29 -3.01 -21.34
N LEU A 17 4.16 -2.38 -22.13
CA LEU A 17 5.50 -1.98 -21.69
C LEU A 17 5.48 -0.71 -20.83
N ILE A 18 4.59 0.25 -21.15
CA ILE A 18 4.34 1.44 -20.32
C ILE A 18 3.71 1.02 -19.00
N MET A 19 2.68 0.16 -19.04
CA MET A 19 2.07 -0.39 -17.82
C MET A 19 3.05 -1.27 -17.02
N SER A 20 3.94 -2.04 -17.64
CA SER A 20 4.91 -2.87 -16.91
C SER A 20 6.01 -2.06 -16.25
N ARG A 21 6.42 -0.94 -16.86
CA ARG A 21 7.43 -0.04 -16.30
C ARG A 21 6.84 0.90 -15.25
N GLU A 22 5.61 1.36 -15.46
CA GLU A 22 4.82 2.13 -14.50
C GLU A 22 4.45 1.27 -13.28
N LYS A 23 4.10 0.00 -13.48
CA LYS A 23 3.84 -0.96 -12.39
C LYS A 23 5.10 -1.28 -11.57
N SER A 24 6.28 -1.24 -12.20
CA SER A 24 7.57 -1.36 -11.48
C SER A 24 7.83 -0.13 -10.61
N MET A 25 7.68 1.09 -11.16
CA MET A 25 7.86 2.33 -10.41
C MET A 25 6.85 2.49 -9.27
N LEU A 26 5.56 2.24 -9.53
CA LEU A 26 4.50 2.26 -8.51
C LEU A 26 4.78 1.28 -7.36
N SER A 27 5.46 0.16 -7.65
CA SER A 27 5.85 -0.82 -6.62
C SER A 27 7.01 -0.32 -5.76
N GLU A 28 7.97 0.41 -6.33
CA GLU A 28 9.09 1.00 -5.60
C GLU A 28 8.61 2.15 -4.70
N ASP A 29 7.74 3.02 -5.22
CA ASP A 29 7.13 4.11 -4.46
C ASP A 29 6.22 3.58 -3.33
N ALA A 30 5.42 2.55 -3.60
CA ALA A 30 4.59 1.90 -2.58
C ALA A 30 5.42 1.25 -1.47
N GLN A 31 6.57 0.66 -1.80
CA GLN A 31 7.47 0.09 -0.80
C GLN A 31 8.13 1.16 0.06
N ALA A 32 8.62 2.25 -0.53
CA ALA A 32 9.18 3.38 0.20
C ALA A 32 8.14 4.03 1.14
N VAL A 33 6.90 4.18 0.67
CA VAL A 33 5.75 4.64 1.45
C VAL A 33 5.48 3.70 2.63
N ALA A 34 5.43 2.39 2.40
CA ALA A 34 5.21 1.40 3.44
C ALA A 34 6.30 1.45 4.52
N GLU A 35 7.58 1.53 4.13
CA GLU A 35 8.68 1.63 5.07
C GLU A 35 8.63 2.93 5.90
N LYS A 36 8.33 4.06 5.26
CA LYS A 36 8.24 5.36 5.94
C LYS A 36 7.05 5.39 6.91
N ALA A 37 5.89 4.90 6.49
CA ALA A 37 4.71 4.78 7.34
C ALA A 37 4.95 3.86 8.54
N LYS A 38 5.62 2.73 8.32
CA LYS A 38 6.02 1.82 9.39
C LYS A 38 6.94 2.49 10.41
N ARG A 39 7.94 3.26 9.95
CA ARG A 39 8.83 4.01 10.86
C ARG A 39 8.06 5.01 11.72
N ILE A 40 7.11 5.76 11.15
CA ILE A 40 6.24 6.69 11.88
C ILE A 40 5.41 5.93 12.93
N TYR A 41 4.82 4.80 12.53
CA TYR A 41 4.08 3.95 13.46
C TYR A 41 4.96 3.51 14.63
N GLU A 42 6.13 2.92 14.35
CA GLU A 42 7.02 2.38 15.37
C GLU A 42 7.63 3.45 16.29
N ALA A 43 7.96 4.63 15.74
CA ALA A 43 8.63 5.70 16.49
C ALA A 43 7.68 6.56 17.33
N GLU A 44 6.47 6.83 16.84
CA GLU A 44 5.60 7.87 17.43
C GLU A 44 4.23 7.35 17.87
N LEU A 45 3.67 6.38 17.14
CA LEU A 45 2.27 5.98 17.32
C LEU A 45 2.13 4.69 18.14
N ARG A 46 3.11 3.79 18.09
CA ARG A 46 3.02 2.44 18.66
C ARG A 46 2.64 2.45 20.13
N GLU A 47 3.38 3.13 20.98
CA GLU A 47 3.14 3.13 22.43
C GLU A 47 1.75 3.67 22.79
N ARG A 48 1.30 4.69 22.05
CA ARG A 48 0.00 5.34 22.27
C ARG A 48 -1.16 4.50 21.75
N LEU A 49 -1.06 4.01 20.52
CA LEU A 49 -2.11 3.26 19.85
C LEU A 49 -2.24 1.85 20.41
N GLU A 50 -1.14 1.17 20.74
CA GLU A 50 -1.23 -0.17 21.37
C GLU A 50 -1.89 -0.13 22.75
N SER A 51 -1.80 1.00 23.47
CA SER A 51 -2.45 1.18 24.77
C SER A 51 -3.95 1.49 24.68
N SER A 52 -4.39 2.25 23.67
CA SER A 52 -5.76 2.78 23.57
C SER A 52 -6.61 2.07 22.51
N ASP A 53 -6.00 1.62 21.42
CA ASP A 53 -6.65 1.26 20.17
C ASP A 53 -6.23 -0.14 19.67
N HIS A 54 -5.84 -1.00 20.61
CA HIS A 54 -5.37 -2.36 20.32
C HIS A 54 -6.38 -3.14 19.46
N GLY A 55 -5.89 -3.71 18.35
CA GLY A 55 -6.70 -4.52 17.44
C GLY A 55 -7.43 -3.74 16.34
N ARG A 56 -7.46 -2.40 16.41
CA ARG A 56 -7.98 -1.52 15.35
C ARG A 56 -6.95 -1.37 14.21
N PHE A 57 -7.35 -0.70 13.14
CA PHE A 57 -6.50 -0.41 11.99
C PHE A 57 -6.08 1.05 12.01
N VAL A 58 -4.83 1.30 11.62
CA VAL A 58 -4.29 2.63 11.38
C VAL A 58 -3.80 2.72 9.95
N CYS A 59 -4.32 3.69 9.20
CA CYS A 59 -3.82 4.04 7.87
C CYS A 59 -2.95 5.29 8.00
N ILE A 60 -1.73 5.25 7.51
CA ILE A 60 -0.75 6.33 7.64
C ILE A 60 -0.39 6.84 6.26
N GLU A 61 -0.46 8.15 6.10
CA GLU A 61 0.06 8.88 4.95
C GLU A 61 1.46 9.40 5.33
N PRO A 62 2.54 8.79 4.82
CA PRO A 62 3.87 9.06 5.34
C PRO A 62 4.51 10.35 4.85
N GLU A 63 3.99 11.03 3.82
CA GLU A 63 4.48 12.33 3.36
C GLU A 63 4.08 13.46 4.33
N SER A 64 2.82 13.50 4.75
CA SER A 64 2.26 14.48 5.68
C SER A 64 2.43 14.03 7.14
N GLY A 65 2.48 12.71 7.39
CA GLY A 65 2.49 12.13 8.73
C GLY A 65 1.09 11.97 9.34
N ASP A 66 0.05 12.21 8.56
CA ASP A 66 -1.34 11.99 8.98
C ASP A 66 -1.61 10.51 9.20
N PHE A 67 -2.43 10.22 10.20
CA PHE A 67 -2.88 8.88 10.48
C PHE A 67 -4.38 8.84 10.75
N PHE A 68 -5.01 7.78 10.27
CA PHE A 68 -6.45 7.58 10.31
C PHE A 68 -6.76 6.25 10.97
N LEU A 69 -7.59 6.28 12.02
CA LEU A 69 -7.98 5.09 12.75
C LEU A 69 -9.32 4.56 12.23
N GLY A 70 -9.44 3.25 12.15
CA GLY A 70 -10.68 2.58 11.79
C GLY A 70 -10.86 1.26 12.52
N ASP A 71 -12.10 0.97 12.89
CA ASP A 71 -12.49 -0.35 13.43
C ASP A 71 -12.43 -1.45 12.38
N SER A 72 -12.27 -1.09 11.11
CA SER A 72 -12.10 -1.98 9.97
C SER A 72 -11.13 -1.35 8.97
N LEU A 73 -10.46 -2.20 8.19
CA LEU A 73 -9.46 -1.79 7.21
C LEU A 73 -10.04 -0.80 6.20
N ASP A 74 -11.25 -1.08 5.68
CA ASP A 74 -11.95 -0.20 4.73
C ASP A 74 -12.20 1.19 5.33
N ARG A 75 -12.56 1.27 6.62
CA ARG A 75 -12.81 2.55 7.29
C ARG A 75 -11.54 3.38 7.44
N ALA A 76 -10.42 2.75 7.79
CA ALA A 76 -9.15 3.44 7.91
C ALA A 76 -8.66 3.95 6.54
N VAL A 77 -8.75 3.11 5.51
CA VAL A 77 -8.35 3.44 4.14
C VAL A 77 -9.25 4.52 3.53
N ASN A 78 -10.58 4.39 3.65
CA ASN A 78 -11.51 5.37 3.10
C ASN A 78 -11.29 6.77 3.68
N GLN A 79 -10.99 6.87 4.98
CA GLN A 79 -10.67 8.17 5.60
C GLN A 79 -9.36 8.75 5.07
N ALA A 80 -8.36 7.90 4.85
CA ALA A 80 -7.09 8.35 4.29
C ALA A 80 -7.22 8.80 2.83
N ILE A 81 -8.03 8.11 2.02
CA ILE A 81 -8.32 8.49 0.64
C ILE A 81 -9.18 9.77 0.58
N ASP A 82 -10.15 9.94 1.49
CA ASP A 82 -10.96 11.16 1.56
C ASP A 82 -10.10 12.40 1.88
N ALA A 83 -9.13 12.24 2.80
CA ALA A 83 -8.20 13.30 3.14
C ALA A 83 -7.12 13.52 2.06
N HIS A 84 -6.63 12.44 1.46
CA HIS A 84 -5.48 12.43 0.54
C HIS A 84 -5.75 11.51 -0.67
N PRO A 85 -6.58 11.93 -1.64
CA PRO A 85 -7.05 11.08 -2.74
C PRO A 85 -5.94 10.67 -3.73
N ASP A 86 -4.90 11.49 -3.86
CA ASP A 86 -3.78 11.28 -4.79
C ASP A 86 -2.48 10.82 -4.09
N ARG A 87 -2.56 10.40 -2.81
CA ARG A 87 -1.39 9.96 -2.04
C ARG A 87 -1.41 8.47 -1.77
N LEU A 88 -0.22 7.88 -1.78
CA LEU A 88 -0.03 6.51 -1.34
C LEU A 88 -0.05 6.46 0.19
N THR A 89 -0.84 5.54 0.72
CA THR A 89 -1.00 5.35 2.17
C THR A 89 -0.69 3.90 2.52
N HIS A 90 -0.32 3.66 3.78
CA HIS A 90 -0.04 2.32 4.27
C HIS A 90 -0.86 2.00 5.51
N THR A 91 -1.52 0.84 5.51
CA THR A 91 -2.40 0.44 6.62
C THR A 91 -1.79 -0.68 7.44
N LEU A 92 -1.79 -0.51 8.75
CA LEU A 92 -1.27 -1.44 9.74
C LEU A 92 -2.36 -1.81 10.75
N ARG A 93 -2.25 -3.00 11.33
CA ARG A 93 -3.11 -3.42 12.45
C ARG A 93 -2.40 -3.15 13.76
N ILE A 94 -3.04 -2.37 14.63
CA ILE A 94 -2.48 -1.94 15.90
C ILE A 94 -2.36 -3.12 16.85
N GLY A 95 -1.21 -3.26 17.52
CA GLY A 95 -0.93 -4.35 18.45
C GLY A 95 -0.74 -5.72 17.79
N HIS A 96 -0.68 -5.77 16.46
CA HIS A 96 -0.18 -6.93 15.74
C HIS A 96 1.18 -6.61 15.16
N SER A 97 2.16 -7.45 15.46
CA SER A 97 3.49 -7.33 14.88
C SER A 97 3.40 -7.32 13.36
N ALA A 98 3.60 -6.15 12.75
CA ALA A 98 4.06 -5.99 11.37
C ALA A 98 5.54 -6.39 11.24
N ALA A 99 5.92 -7.45 11.96
CA ALA A 99 7.20 -8.10 11.85
C ALA A 99 7.17 -8.91 10.56
N LEU A 100 7.38 -8.22 9.43
CA LEU A 100 8.04 -8.84 8.32
C LEU A 100 9.44 -9.22 8.82
N HIS A 101 9.57 -10.41 9.39
CA HIS A 101 10.86 -11.04 9.63
C HIS A 101 11.41 -11.41 8.26
N ILE A 102 12.07 -10.47 7.58
CA ILE A 102 13.05 -10.85 6.57
C ILE A 102 14.24 -11.36 7.37
N GLY A 103 14.22 -12.66 7.65
CA GLY A 103 15.39 -13.35 8.14
C GLY A 103 16.46 -13.30 7.06
N VAL A 104 17.42 -12.39 7.18
CA VAL A 104 18.75 -12.64 6.65
C VAL A 104 19.28 -13.78 7.50
N ALA A 105 19.30 -14.98 6.92
CA ALA A 105 20.08 -16.08 7.44
C ALA A 105 21.54 -15.66 7.34
N ASP A 106 22.06 -15.13 8.44
CA ASP A 106 23.48 -15.00 8.69
C ASP A 106 24.10 -16.40 8.68
N ARG A 107 25.09 -16.60 7.81
CA ARG A 107 25.99 -17.75 7.82
C ARG A 107 27.41 -17.29 7.61
#